data_AF-A0A139HEV9-F1
#
_entry.id   AF-A0A139HEV9-F1
#
_cell.length_a   1.000
_cell.length_b   1.000
_cell.length_c   1.000
_cell.angle_alpha   90.00
_cell.angle_beta   90.00
_cell.angle_gamma   90.00
#
_symmetry.space_group_name_H-M   'P 1'
#
loop_
_entity.id
_entity.type
_entity.pdbx_description
1 polymer ?
#
loop_
_entity_poly.entity_id
_entity_poly.type
_entity_poly.pdbx_seq_one_letter_code
_entity_poly.pdbx_strand_id
1 'polypeptide(L)'
;MLLDDAEFMTTELMMSTALTNLLEAPIYHGYMYLLMRNTPPAKFWLKCIEAKYEGKGKIHGREEFDEGLGKFTSFTDLPSSFLWREPIDAYPEAKVVLVNRDYEA
;
A
#
# COMPACT_ATOMS: atom_id res chain seq x y z
N MET A 1 -24.99 2.25 -21.07
CA MET A 1 -23.52 2.36 -21.06
C MET A 1 -23.09 1.92 -19.67
N LEU A 2 -23.14 0.61 -19.46
CA LEU A 2 -22.79 -0.03 -18.20
C LEU A 2 -21.30 -0.33 -18.28
N LEU A 3 -20.62 0.01 -17.20
CA LEU A 3 -19.18 -0.05 -16.98
C LEU A 3 -18.61 -1.42 -17.39
N ASP A 4 -17.72 -1.42 -18.38
CA ASP A 4 -16.71 -2.46 -18.60
C ASP A 4 -15.49 -2.27 -17.65
N ASP A 5 -15.65 -1.49 -16.57
CA ASP A 5 -14.57 -1.10 -15.64
C ASP A 5 -14.32 -2.11 -14.50
N ALA A 6 -14.90 -3.30 -14.55
CA ALA A 6 -14.71 -4.31 -13.50
C ALA A 6 -13.28 -4.88 -13.47
N GLU A 7 -12.48 -4.62 -14.51
CA GLU A 7 -11.13 -5.13 -14.64
C GLU A 7 -10.06 -4.23 -14.00
N PHE A 8 -10.33 -2.93 -13.80
CA PHE A 8 -9.34 -1.99 -13.30
C PHE A 8 -9.07 -2.12 -11.79
N MET A 9 -9.94 -2.81 -11.05
CA MET A 9 -9.89 -2.89 -9.57
C MET A 9 -9.62 -4.30 -9.01
N THR A 10 -9.54 -5.32 -9.86
CA THR A 10 -9.54 -6.72 -9.41
C THR A 10 -8.14 -7.30 -9.21
N THR A 11 -7.13 -6.86 -9.97
CA THR A 11 -5.81 -7.51 -9.95
C THR A 11 -5.06 -7.30 -8.63
N GLU A 12 -5.08 -6.09 -8.05
CA GLU A 12 -4.42 -5.81 -6.76
C GLU A 12 -5.12 -6.50 -5.58
N LEU A 13 -6.46 -6.57 -5.61
CA LEU A 13 -7.23 -7.26 -4.59
C LEU A 13 -6.98 -8.78 -4.63
N MET A 14 -6.86 -9.36 -5.83
CA MET A 14 -6.48 -10.76 -5.99
C MET A 14 -5.06 -11.02 -5.48
N MET A 15 -4.11 -10.10 -5.76
CA MET A 15 -2.73 -10.21 -5.23
C MET A 15 -2.70 -10.13 -3.71
N SER A 16 -3.39 -9.17 -3.10
CA SER A 16 -3.48 -9.05 -1.64
C SER A 16 -4.08 -10.30 -1.00
N THR A 17 -5.13 -10.86 -1.62
CA THR A 17 -5.73 -12.13 -1.18
C THR A 17 -4.73 -13.29 -1.27
N ALA A 18 -4.02 -13.41 -2.39
CA ALA A 18 -3.02 -14.45 -2.60
C ALA A 18 -1.87 -14.35 -1.58
N LEU A 19 -1.36 -13.15 -1.33
CA LEU A 19 -0.30 -12.90 -0.34
C LEU A 19 -0.77 -13.20 1.09
N THR A 20 -1.99 -12.81 1.44
CA THR A 20 -2.57 -13.13 2.75
C THR A 20 -2.60 -14.64 2.99
N ASN A 21 -3.01 -15.41 1.98
CA ASN A 21 -3.06 -16.87 2.07
C ASN A 21 -1.67 -17.51 2.09
N LEU A 22 -0.73 -17.01 1.27
CA LEU A 22 0.62 -17.55 1.19
C LEU A 22 1.43 -17.31 2.46
N LEU A 23 1.27 -16.13 3.07
CA LEU A 23 2.05 -15.70 4.23
C LEU A 23 1.34 -15.96 5.57
N GLU A 24 0.08 -16.40 5.53
CA GLU A 24 -0.79 -16.58 6.70
C GLU A 24 -0.79 -15.34 7.62
N ALA A 25 -0.73 -14.15 7.02
CA ALA A 25 -0.51 -12.90 7.72
C ALA A 25 -1.29 -11.75 7.05
N PRO A 26 -1.72 -10.74 7.82
CA PRO A 26 -2.49 -9.62 7.29
C PRO A 26 -1.65 -8.75 6.34
N ILE A 27 -2.27 -8.36 5.23
CA ILE A 27 -1.74 -7.44 4.22
C ILE A 27 -2.55 -6.16 4.27
N TYR A 28 -1.90 -5.01 4.24
CA TYR A 28 -2.59 -3.74 4.07
C TYR A 28 -3.04 -3.57 2.61
N HIS A 29 -4.28 -3.14 2.38
CA HIS A 29 -4.77 -2.77 1.05
C HIS A 29 -5.49 -1.42 1.10
N GLY A 30 -5.45 -0.66 0.01
CA GLY A 30 -6.08 0.65 -0.09
C GLY A 30 -7.58 0.74 0.16
N TYR A 31 -8.37 -0.35 0.03
CA TYR A 31 -9.76 -0.30 0.48
C TYR A 31 -9.86 -0.01 1.98
N MET A 32 -8.87 -0.43 2.78
CA MET A 32 -8.78 -0.15 4.20
C MET A 32 -8.63 1.35 4.43
N TYR A 33 -7.88 2.06 3.58
CA TYR A 33 -7.78 3.51 3.65
C TYR A 33 -9.15 4.18 3.44
N LEU A 34 -9.91 3.73 2.44
CA LEU A 34 -11.21 4.30 2.08
C LEU A 34 -12.27 4.08 3.16
N LEU A 35 -12.31 2.88 3.75
CA LEU A 35 -13.29 2.48 4.77
C LEU A 35 -12.89 2.95 6.17
N MET A 36 -11.61 3.20 6.43
CA MET A 36 -11.07 3.38 7.78
C MET A 36 -10.27 4.69 7.92
N ARG A 37 -10.79 5.79 7.35
CA ARG A 37 -10.10 7.10 7.26
C ARG A 37 -9.58 7.67 8.58
N ASN A 38 -10.13 7.28 9.74
CA ASN A 38 -9.72 7.78 11.05
C ASN A 38 -8.85 6.77 11.85
N THR A 39 -8.32 5.75 11.20
CA THR A 39 -7.50 4.72 11.86
C THR A 39 -6.01 5.07 11.85
N PRO A 40 -5.20 4.46 12.75
CA PRO A 40 -3.77 4.72 12.79
C PRO A 40 -3.06 4.51 11.42
N PRO A 41 -3.34 3.43 10.66
CA PRO A 41 -2.74 3.26 9.32
C PRO A 41 -3.12 4.37 8.34
N ALA A 42 -4.38 4.81 8.33
CA ALA A 42 -4.82 5.89 7.44
C ALA A 42 -4.11 7.22 7.77
N LYS A 43 -3.97 7.54 9.08
CA LYS A 43 -3.23 8.73 9.53
C LYS A 43 -1.74 8.63 9.23
N PHE A 44 -1.16 7.45 9.38
CA PHE A 44 0.23 7.19 9.03
C PHE A 44 0.51 7.48 7.56
N TRP A 45 -0.33 6.93 6.68
CA TRP A 45 -0.18 7.15 5.25
C TRP A 45 -0.37 8.62 4.84
N LEU A 46 -1.29 9.35 5.47
CA LEU A 46 -1.44 10.78 5.25
C LEU A 46 -0.14 11.53 5.56
N LYS A 47 0.49 11.25 6.71
CA LYS A 47 1.77 11.85 7.09
C LYS A 47 2.89 11.52 6.10
N CYS A 48 2.91 10.30 5.56
CA CYS A 48 3.89 9.91 4.54
C CYS A 48 3.72 10.74 3.25
N ILE A 49 2.48 10.92 2.81
CA ILE A 49 2.15 11.73 1.62
C ILE A 49 2.52 13.20 1.86
N GLU A 50 2.14 13.77 3.01
CA GLU A 50 2.47 15.14 3.39
C GLU A 50 3.99 15.37 3.46
N ALA A 51 4.74 14.41 4.01
CA ALA A 51 6.21 14.49 4.04
C ALA A 51 6.83 14.47 2.63
N LYS A 52 6.35 13.59 1.75
CA LYS A 52 6.91 13.42 0.40
C LYS A 52 6.56 14.56 -0.56
N TYR A 53 5.28 14.94 -0.60
CA TYR A 53 4.77 15.84 -1.64
C TYR A 53 4.62 17.28 -1.16
N GLU A 54 4.51 17.51 0.15
CA GLU A 54 4.31 18.85 0.71
C GLU A 54 5.51 19.32 1.58
N GLY A 55 6.52 18.46 1.78
CA GLY A 55 7.68 18.77 2.61
C GLY A 55 7.33 18.95 4.10
N LYS A 56 6.21 18.40 4.55
CA LYS A 56 5.75 18.50 5.95
C LYS A 56 6.25 17.33 6.77
N GLY A 57 7.21 17.59 7.66
CA GLY A 57 7.81 16.57 8.51
C GLY A 57 8.97 15.85 7.82
N LYS A 58 9.32 14.66 8.32
CA LYS A 58 10.45 13.87 7.78
C LYS A 58 9.96 12.75 6.86
N ILE A 59 10.77 12.41 5.86
CA ILE A 59 10.59 11.17 5.10
C ILE A 59 10.69 9.99 6.07
N HIS A 60 9.72 9.09 6.00
CA HIS A 60 9.57 7.97 6.93
C HIS A 60 10.55 6.85 6.56
N GLY A 61 11.20 6.28 7.57
CA GLY A 61 12.06 5.12 7.47
C GLY A 61 11.47 3.93 8.23
N ARG A 62 12.29 2.89 8.46
CA ARG A 62 11.85 1.62 9.06
C ARG A 62 11.10 1.80 10.37
N GLU A 63 11.63 2.58 11.30
CA GLU A 63 11.02 2.75 12.62
C GLU A 63 9.60 3.32 12.53
N GLU A 64 9.38 4.30 11.64
CA GLU A 64 8.05 4.88 11.45
C GLU A 64 7.09 3.89 10.78
N PHE A 65 7.57 3.14 9.77
CA PHE A 65 6.77 2.10 9.12
C PHE A 65 6.41 0.97 10.09
N ASP A 66 7.33 0.55 10.96
CA ASP A 66 7.07 -0.46 11.99
C ASP A 66 6.03 0.05 13.00
N GLU A 67 6.07 1.33 13.39
CA GLU A 67 5.05 1.94 14.26
C GLU A 67 3.68 2.04 13.57
N GLY A 68 3.64 2.54 12.34
CA GLY A 68 2.41 2.83 11.62
C GLY A 68 1.71 1.61 11.03
N LEU A 69 2.50 0.62 10.59
CA LEU A 69 2.05 -0.52 9.80
C LEU A 69 2.57 -1.87 10.32
N GLY A 70 3.32 -1.95 11.42
CA GLY A 70 3.93 -3.21 11.90
C GLY A 70 2.95 -4.34 12.26
N LYS A 71 1.63 -4.09 12.19
CA LYS A 71 0.60 -5.14 12.25
C LYS A 71 0.43 -5.90 10.93
N PHE A 72 0.94 -5.37 9.83
CA PHE A 72 0.85 -5.94 8.49
C PHE A 72 2.21 -6.47 8.07
N THR A 73 2.24 -7.59 7.35
CA THR A 73 3.48 -8.16 6.83
C THR A 73 3.87 -7.55 5.47
N SER A 74 2.89 -6.96 4.77
CA SER A 74 3.09 -6.30 3.48
C SER A 74 1.94 -5.31 3.21
N PHE A 75 2.04 -4.56 2.12
CA PHE A 75 1.02 -3.61 1.66
C PHE A 75 0.91 -3.63 0.13
N THR A 76 -0.29 -3.40 -0.38
CA THR A 76 -0.61 -3.28 -1.81
C THR A 76 -1.53 -2.08 -2.04
N ASP A 77 -1.70 -1.67 -3.30
CA ASP A 77 -2.63 -0.59 -3.70
C ASP A 77 -2.24 0.78 -3.07
N LEU A 78 -3.09 1.77 -3.24
CA LEU A 78 -3.00 3.08 -2.64
C LEU A 78 -3.07 3.00 -1.11
N PRO A 79 -2.40 3.91 -0.39
CA PRO A 79 -1.49 4.93 -0.88
C PRO A 79 -0.04 4.44 -1.05
N SER A 80 0.23 3.16 -0.79
CA SER A 80 1.59 2.61 -0.78
C SER A 80 2.31 2.71 -2.13
N SER A 81 1.58 2.60 -3.25
CA SER A 81 2.14 2.73 -4.61
C SER A 81 2.71 4.12 -4.92
N PHE A 82 2.23 5.19 -4.28
CA PHE A 82 2.82 6.53 -4.39
C PHE A 82 4.14 6.67 -3.63
N LEU A 83 4.39 5.77 -2.69
CA LEU A 83 5.52 5.79 -1.77
C LEU A 83 6.50 4.66 -2.07
N TRP A 84 6.57 4.12 -3.28
CA TRP A 84 7.35 2.89 -3.56
C TRP A 84 8.85 2.93 -3.19
N ARG A 85 9.50 4.11 -3.15
CA ARG A 85 10.94 4.22 -2.82
C ARG A 85 11.19 4.10 -1.33
N GLU A 86 10.38 4.77 -0.54
CA GLU A 86 10.60 4.95 0.90
C GLU A 86 10.61 3.60 1.67
N PRO A 87 9.70 2.64 1.40
CA PRO A 87 9.76 1.31 1.95
C PRO A 87 10.87 0.44 1.38
N ILE A 88 11.30 0.63 0.12
CA ILE A 88 12.45 -0.11 -0.43
C ILE A 88 13.72 0.29 0.33
N ASP A 89 13.90 1.59 0.57
CA ASP A 89 15.03 2.11 1.33
C ASP A 89 14.93 1.70 2.81
N ALA A 90 13.72 1.67 3.39
CA ALA A 90 13.50 1.24 4.77
C ALA A 90 13.71 -0.28 4.97
N TYR A 91 13.30 -1.09 3.99
CA TYR A 91 13.30 -2.55 4.00
C TYR A 91 14.06 -3.11 2.78
N PRO A 92 15.40 -2.96 2.72
CA PRO A 92 16.20 -3.44 1.59
C PRO A 92 16.15 -4.97 1.41
N GLU A 93 15.75 -5.72 2.45
CA GLU A 93 15.51 -7.16 2.42
C GLU A 93 14.15 -7.56 1.85
N ALA A 94 13.19 -6.62 1.75
CA ALA A 94 11.86 -6.91 1.27
C ALA A 94 11.85 -7.14 -0.26
N LYS A 95 10.93 -7.99 -0.71
CA LYS A 95 10.71 -8.21 -2.15
C LYS A 95 9.62 -7.26 -2.64
N VAL A 96 9.86 -6.65 -3.81
CA VAL A 96 8.88 -5.82 -4.50
C VAL A 96 8.25 -6.63 -5.63
N VAL A 97 6.92 -6.70 -5.65
CA VAL A 97 6.16 -7.34 -6.72
C VAL A 97 5.42 -6.26 -7.49
N LEU A 98 5.77 -6.09 -8.77
CA LEU A 98 5.03 -5.24 -9.69
C LEU A 98 4.01 -6.09 -10.43
N VAL A 99 2.74 -5.74 -10.28
CA VAL A 99 1.64 -6.37 -11.01
C VAL A 99 1.29 -5.47 -12.18
N ASN A 100 1.35 -6.02 -13.39
CA ASN A 100 1.01 -5.31 -14.63
C ASN A 100 -0.07 -6.08 -15.39
N ARG A 101 -0.86 -5.34 -16.15
CA ARG A 101 -1.81 -5.83 -17.16
C ARG A 101 -1.55 -5.08 -18.46
N ASP A 102 -2.10 -5.59 -19.56
CA ASP A 102 -2.17 -4.79 -20.78
C ASP A 102 -3.05 -3.56 -20.52
N TYR A 103 -2.60 -2.41 -21.00
CA TYR A 103 -3.33 -1.14 -20.87
C TYR A 103 -4.58 -1.11 -21.74
N GLU A 104 -4.55 -1.80 -22.88
CA GLU A 104 -5.63 -1.84 -23.87
C GLU A 104 -6.65 -2.97 -23.62
N ALA A 105 -6.35 -3.88 -22.69
CA ALA A 105 -7.27 -4.94 -22.27
C ALA A 105 -8.36 -4.42 -21.35
#